data_AF-A0A495X1I1-F1
#
_entry.id   AF-A0A495X1I1-F1
#
_cell.length_a   1.000
_cell.length_b   1.000
_cell.length_c   1.000
_cell.angle_alpha   90.00
_cell.angle_beta   90.00
_cell.angle_gamma   90.00
#
_symmetry.space_group_name_H-M   'P 1'
#
loop_
_entity.id
_entity.type
_entity.pdbx_description
1 polymer ?
#
loop_
_entity_poly.entity_id
_entity_poly.type
_entity_poly.pdbx_seq_one_letter_code
_entity_poly.pdbx_strand_id
1 'polypeptide(L)'
;MDTGAEVARLLAESDRVAQALLAMEDHPGHLLLRASGVTGATAARWAGAEAAVVVLWEWFDTYRLFLDRVRAARDEAELVRLLTGPEVVLSAAVPVRTLTSPAVAAERVTVAELVARMKAHYAEVTALFEEVHRAWSQRLAVLDPVERRLAGLPGSRVEELRREVAAARARAVSDPLEDDPGVADLARRVAEVADLHEGFARRVEAVARRLAEAEELRAEALAVRREVVATIVGDHPGVPEVSGPRGALEALRVRFPEVREAEVAGVESAAQAVVARVRAVLEHLSGSLARRSELRGRLDAYRAKAGARGHAEDPELSALHRAAREVLTAVPCDLRAGTVAVGRYQRAVLDRTEGAR
;
A
#
# COMPACT_ATOMS: atom_id res chain seq x y z
N MET A 1 -9.82 36.20 57.20
CA MET A 1 -10.08 36.10 55.76
C MET A 1 -9.95 37.52 55.23
N ASP A 2 -8.98 37.80 54.36
CA ASP A 2 -8.88 39.13 53.76
C ASP A 2 -9.96 39.23 52.67
N THR A 3 -11.10 39.80 53.04
CA THR A 3 -12.31 39.90 52.21
C THR A 3 -12.05 40.73 50.95
N GLY A 4 -11.19 41.75 51.01
CA GLY A 4 -10.79 42.57 49.87
C GLY A 4 -9.94 41.81 48.86
N ALA A 5 -8.96 41.03 49.33
CA ALA A 5 -8.15 40.16 48.47
C ALA A 5 -9.01 39.07 47.79
N GLU A 6 -9.99 38.52 48.51
CA GLU A 6 -10.91 37.51 47.99
C GLU A 6 -11.82 38.06 46.88
N VAL A 7 -12.37 39.28 47.06
CA VAL A 7 -13.15 39.95 46.02
C VAL A 7 -12.31 40.23 44.78
N ALA A 8 -11.10 40.76 44.95
CA ALA A 8 -10.20 41.02 43.82
C ALA A 8 -9.88 39.73 43.04
N ARG A 9 -9.68 38.62 43.75
CA ARG A 9 -9.45 37.29 43.15
C ARG A 9 -10.64 36.83 42.31
N LEU A 10 -11.86 36.93 42.83
CA LEU A 10 -13.08 36.52 42.14
C LEU A 10 -13.34 37.35 40.87
N LEU A 11 -13.05 38.65 40.90
CA LEU A 11 -13.16 39.52 39.72
C LEU A 11 -12.15 39.13 38.64
N ALA A 12 -10.89 38.91 39.01
CA ALA A 12 -9.87 38.42 38.07
C ALA A 12 -10.17 37.00 37.56
N GLU A 13 -10.85 36.17 38.34
CA GLU A 13 -11.36 34.87 37.87
C GLU A 13 -12.52 35.04 36.88
N SER A 14 -13.42 35.99 37.09
CA SER A 14 -14.51 36.30 36.15
C SER A 14 -14.00 36.72 34.78
N ASP A 15 -12.99 37.58 34.72
CA ASP A 15 -12.41 38.01 33.45
C ASP A 15 -11.76 36.83 32.71
N ARG A 16 -11.09 35.93 33.45
CA ARG A 16 -10.52 34.70 32.89
C ARG A 16 -11.59 33.73 32.40
N VAL A 17 -12.70 33.57 33.13
CA VAL A 17 -13.84 32.74 32.71
C VAL A 17 -14.46 33.33 31.43
N ALA A 18 -14.65 34.65 31.37
CA ALA A 18 -15.17 35.32 30.16
C ALA A 18 -14.29 35.02 28.93
N GLN A 19 -12.97 35.15 29.07
CA GLN A 19 -12.02 34.84 28.00
C GLN A 19 -12.07 33.36 27.60
N ALA A 20 -12.19 32.44 28.56
CA ALA A 20 -12.30 31.01 28.28
C ALA A 20 -13.58 30.67 27.51
N LEU A 21 -14.72 31.25 27.89
CA LEU A 21 -15.99 31.04 27.18
C LEU A 21 -15.95 31.56 25.74
N LEU A 22 -15.34 32.73 25.51
CA LEU A 22 -15.12 33.25 24.16
C LEU A 22 -14.18 32.34 23.35
N ALA A 23 -13.07 31.88 23.94
CA ALA A 23 -12.15 30.96 23.28
C ALA A 23 -12.80 29.61 22.94
N MET A 24 -13.76 29.16 23.75
CA MET A 24 -14.56 27.97 23.49
C MET A 24 -15.50 28.18 22.28
N GLU A 25 -16.09 29.36 22.10
CA GLU A 25 -16.92 29.65 20.92
C GLU A 25 -16.10 29.64 19.62
N ASP A 26 -14.86 30.13 19.68
CA ASP A 26 -13.93 30.14 18.54
C ASP A 26 -13.22 28.79 18.34
N HIS A 27 -13.50 27.79 19.17
CA HIS A 27 -12.83 26.50 19.09
C HIS A 27 -13.10 25.82 17.74
N PRO A 28 -12.07 25.29 17.03
CA PRO A 28 -12.25 24.68 15.71
C PRO A 28 -13.31 23.57 15.68
N GLY A 29 -13.32 22.71 16.71
CA GLY A 29 -14.35 21.67 16.88
C GLY A 29 -15.77 22.23 17.00
N HIS A 30 -15.96 23.34 17.70
CA HIS A 30 -17.26 24.00 17.80
C HIS A 30 -17.70 24.60 16.46
N LEU A 31 -16.78 25.28 15.77
CA LEU A 31 -17.05 25.83 14.43
C LEU A 31 -17.41 24.72 13.43
N LEU A 32 -16.75 23.56 13.49
CA LEU A 32 -17.10 22.39 12.67
C LEU A 32 -18.53 21.92 12.95
N LEU A 33 -18.89 21.74 14.23
CA LEU A 33 -20.23 21.29 14.63
C LEU A 33 -21.33 22.27 14.22
N ARG A 34 -21.05 23.59 14.24
CA ARG A 34 -22.00 24.62 13.83
C ARG A 34 -22.14 24.77 12.31
N ALA A 35 -21.04 24.63 11.57
CA ALA A 35 -21.02 24.84 10.12
C ALA A 35 -21.53 23.62 9.34
N SER A 36 -21.45 22.43 9.93
CA SER A 36 -21.82 21.18 9.27
C SER A 36 -23.20 20.70 9.70
N GLY A 37 -23.97 20.14 8.75
CA GLY A 37 -25.16 19.36 9.08
C GLY A 37 -24.73 18.03 9.69
N VAL A 38 -24.26 18.07 10.95
CA VAL A 38 -23.76 16.89 11.64
C VAL A 38 -24.82 15.82 11.74
N THR A 39 -24.42 14.56 11.59
CA THR A 39 -25.29 13.39 11.60
C THR A 39 -24.79 12.35 12.59
N GLY A 40 -25.60 11.30 12.81
CA GLY A 40 -25.19 10.08 13.50
C GLY A 40 -24.65 10.30 14.91
N ALA A 41 -23.50 9.69 15.23
CA ALA A 41 -22.91 9.69 16.57
C ALA A 41 -22.50 11.10 16.99
N THR A 42 -21.95 11.88 16.05
CA THR A 42 -21.57 13.28 16.28
C THR A 42 -22.78 14.14 16.62
N ALA A 43 -23.89 14.02 15.89
CA ALA A 43 -25.10 14.78 16.16
C ALA A 43 -25.70 14.46 17.55
N ALA A 44 -25.72 13.18 17.94
CA ALA A 44 -26.24 12.76 19.24
C ALA A 44 -25.43 13.35 20.41
N ARG A 45 -24.09 13.35 20.28
CA ARG A 45 -23.20 13.94 21.30
C ARG A 45 -23.26 15.47 21.28
N TRP A 46 -23.39 16.07 20.11
CA TRP A 46 -23.50 17.52 19.96
C TRP A 46 -24.78 18.07 20.61
N ALA A 47 -25.93 17.43 20.43
CA ALA A 47 -27.19 17.89 21.02
C ALA A 47 -27.12 18.04 22.55
N GLY A 48 -26.41 17.13 23.24
CA GLY A 48 -26.17 17.24 24.67
C GLY A 48 -25.22 18.38 25.05
N ALA A 49 -24.14 18.54 24.29
CA ALA A 49 -23.16 19.60 24.54
C ALA A 49 -23.67 21.00 24.19
N GLU A 50 -24.52 21.14 23.17
CA GLU A 50 -25.17 22.41 22.80
C GLU A 50 -26.02 22.93 23.96
N ALA A 51 -26.83 22.06 24.57
CA ALA A 51 -27.59 22.40 25.77
C ALA A 51 -26.66 22.79 26.94
N ALA A 52 -25.54 22.08 27.13
CA ALA A 52 -24.56 22.41 28.15
C ALA A 52 -23.87 23.77 27.93
N VAL A 53 -23.60 24.15 26.67
CA VAL A 53 -23.07 25.49 26.32
C VAL A 53 -24.05 26.59 26.71
N VAL A 54 -25.35 26.41 26.44
CA VAL A 54 -26.39 27.36 26.82
C VAL A 54 -26.44 27.52 28.35
N VAL A 55 -26.49 26.40 29.08
CA VAL A 55 -26.48 26.41 30.56
C VAL A 55 -25.22 27.09 31.12
N LEU A 56 -24.07 26.90 30.48
CA LEU A 56 -22.81 27.50 30.93
C LEU A 56 -22.83 29.04 30.80
N TRP A 57 -23.41 29.58 29.72
CA TRP A 57 -23.61 31.02 29.56
C TRP A 57 -24.62 31.57 30.57
N GLU A 58 -25.74 30.88 30.82
CA GLU A 58 -26.72 31.27 31.85
C GLU A 58 -26.09 31.30 33.26
N TRP A 59 -25.25 30.31 33.58
CA TRP A 59 -24.51 30.28 34.84
C TRP A 59 -23.47 31.38 34.93
N PHE A 60 -22.81 31.74 33.82
CA PHE A 60 -21.87 32.85 33.78
C PHE A 60 -22.58 34.21 33.97
N ASP A 61 -23.74 34.42 33.37
CA ASP A 61 -24.54 35.63 33.59
C ASP A 61 -24.99 35.72 35.06
N THR A 62 -25.42 34.61 35.65
CA THR A 62 -25.75 34.51 37.07
C THR A 62 -24.54 34.83 37.95
N TYR A 63 -23.35 34.33 37.58
CA TYR A 63 -22.09 34.64 38.26
C TYR A 63 -21.76 36.13 38.20
N ARG A 64 -21.90 36.78 37.03
CA ARG A 64 -21.68 38.22 36.87
C ARG A 64 -22.62 39.06 37.72
N LEU A 65 -23.91 38.73 37.73
CA LEU A 65 -24.91 39.39 38.57
C LEU A 65 -24.60 39.24 40.06
N PHE A 66 -24.11 38.07 40.47
CA PHE A 66 -23.65 37.83 41.84
C PHE A 66 -22.42 38.69 42.18
N LEU A 67 -21.44 38.78 41.28
CA LEU A 67 -20.25 39.63 41.49
C LEU A 67 -20.58 41.12 41.56
N ASP A 68 -21.58 41.59 40.81
CA ASP A 68 -22.05 42.97 40.91
C ASP A 68 -22.68 43.25 42.29
N ARG A 69 -23.38 42.27 42.89
CA ARG A 69 -23.86 42.36 44.29
C ARG A 69 -22.70 42.39 45.28
N VAL A 70 -21.68 41.56 45.08
CA VAL A 70 -20.46 41.54 45.91
C VAL A 70 -19.73 42.90 45.86
N ARG A 71 -19.63 43.51 44.67
CA ARG A 71 -19.06 44.86 44.48
C ARG A 71 -19.88 45.97 45.15
N ALA A 72 -21.21 45.81 45.21
CA ALA A 72 -22.12 46.79 45.79
C ALA A 72 -22.25 46.69 47.31
N ALA A 73 -21.81 45.59 47.93
CA ALA A 73 -21.87 45.35 49.37
C ALA A 73 -21.13 46.47 50.14
N ARG A 74 -21.78 47.00 51.17
CA ARG A 74 -21.27 48.14 51.96
C ARG A 74 -20.77 47.75 53.34
N ASP A 75 -21.15 46.58 53.83
CA ASP A 75 -20.80 46.04 55.15
C ASP A 75 -19.99 44.74 54.98
N GLU A 76 -18.98 44.57 55.83
CA GLU A 76 -18.13 43.38 55.89
C GLU A 76 -18.94 42.14 56.30
N ALA A 77 -19.97 42.27 57.14
CA ALA A 77 -20.84 41.15 57.50
C ALA A 77 -21.69 40.64 56.32
N GLU A 78 -22.13 41.55 55.44
CA GLU A 78 -22.82 41.20 54.20
C GLU A 78 -21.87 40.52 53.22
N LEU A 79 -20.65 41.04 53.09
CA LEU A 79 -19.62 40.49 52.21
C LEU A 79 -19.23 39.07 52.62
N VAL A 80 -18.99 38.81 53.91
CA VAL A 80 -18.69 37.46 54.41
C VAL A 80 -19.84 36.49 54.11
N ARG A 81 -21.09 36.93 54.31
CA ARG A 81 -22.28 36.11 53.99
C ARG A 81 -22.37 35.76 52.51
N LEU A 82 -22.15 36.73 51.62
CA LEU A 82 -22.16 36.49 50.17
C LEU A 82 -21.08 35.49 49.77
N LEU A 83 -19.86 35.64 50.31
CA LEU A 83 -18.72 34.81 49.93
C LEU A 83 -18.76 33.37 50.49
N THR A 84 -19.45 33.14 51.61
CA THR A 84 -19.47 31.83 52.28
C THR A 84 -20.82 31.12 52.24
N GLY A 85 -21.91 31.86 52.01
CA GLY A 85 -23.28 31.34 52.00
C GLY A 85 -23.77 30.90 50.62
N PRO A 86 -24.85 30.10 50.56
CA PRO A 86 -25.50 29.68 49.32
C PRO A 86 -26.41 30.80 48.78
N GLU A 87 -25.80 31.90 48.35
CA GLU A 87 -26.48 33.14 47.93
C GLU A 87 -26.69 33.23 46.41
N VAL A 88 -26.11 32.31 45.64
CA VAL A 88 -26.34 32.17 44.20
C VAL A 88 -27.59 31.33 43.99
N VAL A 89 -28.55 31.87 43.24
CA VAL A 89 -29.80 31.17 42.88
C VAL A 89 -29.71 30.71 41.44
N LEU A 90 -29.71 29.39 41.21
CA LEU A 90 -29.77 28.79 39.90
C LEU A 90 -31.23 28.48 39.54
N SER A 91 -31.65 28.90 38.34
CA SER A 91 -32.95 28.49 37.81
C SER A 91 -32.96 26.99 37.59
N ALA A 92 -33.98 26.31 38.10
CA ALA A 92 -34.22 24.94 37.74
C ALA A 92 -34.68 24.87 36.28
N ALA A 93 -34.18 23.90 35.51
CA ALA A 93 -34.61 23.67 34.13
C ALA A 93 -36.15 23.59 34.07
N VAL A 94 -36.76 24.39 33.18
CA VAL A 94 -38.21 24.49 33.06
C VAL A 94 -38.78 23.13 32.65
N PRO A 95 -39.58 22.44 33.49
CA PRO A 95 -40.28 21.26 33.03
C PRO A 95 -41.42 21.70 32.12
N VAL A 96 -41.72 20.89 31.11
CA VAL A 96 -42.95 20.98 30.31
C VAL A 96 -44.14 21.08 31.28
N ARG A 97 -44.82 22.22 31.27
CA ARG A 97 -45.91 22.53 32.23
C ARG A 97 -47.06 21.54 32.05
N THR A 98 -47.21 20.62 33.00
CA THR A 98 -48.51 20.00 33.31
C THR A 98 -49.11 20.73 34.51
N LEU A 99 -50.43 20.95 34.49
CA LEU A 99 -51.21 21.80 35.40
C LEU A 99 -51.18 21.41 36.90
N THR A 100 -50.33 20.47 37.30
CA THR A 100 -50.25 19.91 38.66
C THR A 100 -48.83 19.71 39.19
N SER A 101 -47.77 20.19 38.52
CA SER A 101 -46.41 20.04 39.06
C SER A 101 -46.13 21.05 40.19
N PRO A 102 -45.48 20.63 41.31
CA PRO A 102 -45.02 21.55 42.35
C PRO A 102 -44.02 22.57 41.76
N ALA A 103 -44.03 23.80 42.27
CA ALA A 103 -43.04 24.81 41.91
C ALA A 103 -41.64 24.26 42.16
N VAL A 104 -40.85 24.08 41.10
CA VAL A 104 -39.49 23.56 41.21
C VAL A 104 -38.67 24.59 41.99
N ALA A 105 -38.13 24.18 43.13
CA ALA A 105 -37.34 25.04 43.99
C ALA A 105 -36.09 25.49 43.25
N ALA A 106 -35.86 26.81 43.17
CA ALA A 106 -34.61 27.35 42.68
C ALA A 106 -33.47 26.86 43.59
N GLU A 107 -32.44 26.27 42.98
CA GLU A 107 -31.33 25.71 43.74
C GLU A 107 -30.44 26.84 44.25
N ARG A 108 -30.10 26.80 45.53
CA ARG A 108 -29.18 27.77 46.14
C ARG A 108 -27.82 27.12 46.34
N VAL A 109 -26.80 27.69 45.70
CA VAL A 109 -25.41 27.21 45.76
C VAL A 109 -24.49 28.34 46.20
N THR A 110 -23.33 27.96 46.73
CA THR A 110 -22.24 28.90 47.01
C THR A 110 -21.57 29.33 45.70
N VAL A 111 -20.87 30.47 45.71
CA VAL A 111 -20.08 30.92 44.55
C VAL A 111 -19.00 29.92 44.17
N ALA A 112 -18.39 29.25 45.14
CA ALA A 112 -17.37 28.23 44.91
C ALA A 112 -17.96 27.00 44.21
N GLU A 113 -19.15 26.56 44.60
CA GLU A 113 -19.87 25.46 43.93
C GLU A 113 -20.28 25.84 42.50
N LEU A 114 -20.78 27.06 42.28
CA LEU A 114 -21.08 27.55 40.93
C LEU A 114 -19.85 27.48 40.03
N VAL A 115 -18.74 28.08 40.47
CA VAL A 115 -17.48 28.09 39.72
C VAL A 115 -16.98 26.66 39.45
N ALA A 116 -17.09 25.75 40.43
CA ALA A 116 -16.72 24.35 40.24
C ALA A 116 -17.60 23.64 39.20
N ARG A 117 -18.92 23.85 39.24
CA ARG A 117 -19.86 23.31 38.24
C ARG A 117 -19.60 23.86 36.84
N MET A 118 -19.38 25.18 36.73
CA MET A 118 -19.02 25.83 35.47
C MET A 118 -17.71 25.26 34.90
N LYS A 119 -16.67 25.09 35.73
CA LYS A 119 -15.39 24.47 35.33
C LYS A 119 -15.58 23.04 34.83
N ALA A 120 -16.42 22.25 35.50
CA ALA A 120 -16.73 20.87 35.09
C ALA A 120 -17.47 20.82 33.74
N HIS A 121 -18.55 21.60 33.57
CA HIS A 121 -19.29 21.67 32.31
C HIS A 121 -18.42 22.19 31.16
N TYR A 122 -17.62 23.24 31.41
CA TYR A 122 -16.67 23.75 30.42
C TYR A 122 -15.69 22.66 29.96
N ALA A 123 -15.13 21.89 30.90
CA ALA A 123 -14.20 20.81 30.59
C ALA A 123 -14.85 19.69 29.76
N GLU A 124 -16.09 19.31 30.07
CA GLU A 124 -16.85 18.30 29.31
C GLU A 124 -17.12 18.74 27.87
N VAL A 125 -17.58 19.98 27.68
CA VAL A 125 -17.88 20.54 26.35
C VAL A 125 -16.61 20.70 25.53
N THR A 126 -15.55 21.26 26.10
CA THR A 126 -14.27 21.45 25.39
C THR A 126 -13.61 20.11 25.07
N ALA A 127 -13.74 19.09 25.91
CA ALA A 127 -13.27 17.75 25.60
C ALA A 127 -13.96 17.16 24.36
N LEU A 128 -15.27 17.37 24.20
CA LEU A 128 -15.98 16.98 22.98
C LEU A 128 -15.45 17.75 21.76
N PHE A 129 -15.23 19.06 21.87
CA PHE A 129 -14.73 19.85 20.75
C PHE A 129 -13.34 19.43 20.31
N GLU A 130 -12.45 19.14 21.25
CA GLU A 130 -11.12 18.61 20.96
C GLU A 130 -11.20 17.23 20.31
N GLU A 131 -12.08 16.35 20.82
CA GLU A 131 -12.30 15.02 20.25
C GLU A 131 -12.80 15.09 18.80
N VAL A 132 -13.79 15.93 18.51
CA VAL A 132 -14.33 16.16 17.17
C VAL A 132 -13.25 16.74 16.24
N HIS A 133 -12.54 17.79 16.68
CA HIS A 133 -11.51 18.43 15.86
C HIS A 133 -10.37 17.46 15.54
N ARG A 134 -9.93 16.68 16.53
CA ARG A 134 -8.90 15.66 16.36
C ARG A 134 -9.35 14.57 15.40
N ALA A 135 -10.56 14.05 15.55
CA ALA A 135 -11.06 12.97 14.69
C ALA A 135 -11.21 13.42 13.23
N TRP A 136 -11.74 14.62 13.01
CA TRP A 136 -11.80 15.26 11.70
C TRP A 136 -10.41 15.45 11.08
N SER A 137 -9.47 16.03 11.85
CA SER A 137 -8.10 16.30 11.38
C SER A 137 -7.36 15.02 11.02
N GLN A 138 -7.51 13.97 11.84
CA GLN A 138 -6.90 12.65 11.59
C GLN A 138 -7.42 12.03 10.29
N ARG A 139 -8.72 12.13 10.01
CA ARG A 139 -9.30 11.61 8.75
C ARG A 139 -8.81 12.38 7.53
N LEU A 140 -8.79 13.71 7.59
CA LEU A 140 -8.29 14.52 6.48
C LEU A 140 -6.80 14.32 6.22
N ALA A 141 -5.99 14.09 7.27
CA ALA A 141 -4.58 13.75 7.11
C ALA A 141 -4.36 12.48 6.27
N VAL A 142 -5.31 11.55 6.25
CA VAL A 142 -5.29 10.36 5.39
C VAL A 142 -5.91 10.63 4.03
N LEU A 143 -7.05 11.33 3.97
CA LEU A 143 -7.77 11.58 2.72
C LEU A 143 -7.08 12.58 1.79
N ASP A 144 -6.43 13.62 2.32
CA ASP A 144 -5.79 14.67 1.51
C ASP A 144 -4.63 14.13 0.63
N PRO A 145 -3.72 13.27 1.12
CA PRO A 145 -2.76 12.59 0.26
C PRO A 145 -3.43 11.69 -0.79
N VAL A 146 -4.49 10.97 -0.41
CA VAL A 146 -5.20 10.04 -1.30
C VAL A 146 -5.84 10.80 -2.47
N GLU A 147 -6.51 11.91 -2.20
CA GLU A 147 -7.10 12.78 -3.21
C GLU A 147 -6.03 13.36 -4.15
N ARG A 148 -4.90 13.83 -3.58
CA ARG A 148 -3.76 14.32 -4.39
C ARG A 148 -3.17 13.24 -5.29
N ARG A 149 -3.09 11.99 -4.86
CA ARG A 149 -2.60 10.88 -5.70
C ARG A 149 -3.50 10.60 -6.89
N LEU A 150 -4.80 10.82 -6.75
CA LEU A 150 -5.75 10.66 -7.85
C LEU A 150 -5.73 11.87 -8.80
N ALA A 151 -5.26 13.04 -8.38
CA ALA A 151 -5.32 14.25 -9.18
C ALA A 151 -4.63 14.08 -10.55
N GLY A 152 -5.35 14.38 -11.62
CA GLY A 152 -4.82 14.31 -13.00
C GLY A 152 -4.74 12.91 -13.61
N LEU A 153 -5.00 11.84 -12.87
CA LEU A 153 -5.02 10.49 -13.43
C LEU A 153 -6.31 10.24 -14.25
N PRO A 154 -6.24 9.67 -15.47
CA PRO A 154 -7.43 9.32 -16.25
C PRO A 154 -7.97 7.92 -15.89
N GLY A 155 -9.17 7.59 -16.37
CA GLY A 155 -9.70 6.22 -16.35
C GLY A 155 -10.94 6.01 -15.48
N SER A 156 -11.77 5.05 -15.87
CA SER A 156 -13.06 4.77 -15.24
C SER A 156 -12.93 4.36 -13.77
N ARG A 157 -11.92 3.54 -13.46
CA ARG A 157 -11.59 3.11 -12.09
C ARG A 157 -11.10 4.28 -11.22
N VAL A 158 -10.36 5.22 -11.80
CA VAL A 158 -9.92 6.43 -11.08
C VAL A 158 -11.14 7.31 -10.73
N GLU A 159 -12.09 7.47 -11.65
CA GLU A 159 -13.32 8.21 -11.40
C GLU A 159 -14.20 7.57 -10.31
N GLU A 160 -14.27 6.24 -10.28
CA GLU A 160 -14.93 5.52 -9.20
C GLU A 160 -14.27 5.78 -7.85
N LEU A 161 -12.94 5.66 -7.78
CA LEU A 161 -12.18 5.93 -6.56
C LEU A 161 -12.31 7.40 -6.12
N ARG A 162 -12.36 8.37 -7.05
CA ARG A 162 -12.62 9.79 -6.72
C ARG A 162 -13.97 9.96 -6.05
N ARG A 163 -15.03 9.31 -6.54
CA ARG A 163 -16.35 9.34 -5.91
C ARG A 163 -16.34 8.71 -4.52
N GLU A 164 -15.65 7.59 -4.35
CA GLU A 164 -15.50 6.95 -3.04
C GLU A 164 -14.74 7.83 -2.04
N VAL A 165 -13.65 8.48 -2.47
CA VAL A 165 -12.88 9.44 -1.65
C VAL A 165 -13.73 10.64 -1.29
N ALA A 166 -14.49 11.20 -2.24
CA ALA A 166 -15.41 12.30 -1.96
C ALA A 166 -16.50 11.91 -0.95
N ALA A 167 -17.05 10.69 -1.05
CA ALA A 167 -18.03 10.17 -0.10
C ALA A 167 -17.41 9.96 1.30
N ALA A 168 -16.19 9.44 1.38
CA ALA A 168 -15.46 9.32 2.64
C ALA A 168 -15.17 10.68 3.27
N ARG A 169 -14.80 11.68 2.46
CA ARG A 169 -14.61 13.07 2.91
C ARG A 169 -15.91 13.67 3.43
N ALA A 170 -17.03 13.45 2.75
CA ALA A 170 -18.34 13.92 3.19
C ALA A 170 -18.71 13.29 4.56
N ARG A 171 -18.51 11.99 4.74
CA ARG A 171 -18.73 11.31 6.04
C ARG A 171 -17.82 11.84 7.14
N ALA A 172 -16.54 12.07 6.84
CA ALA A 172 -15.59 12.64 7.81
C ALA A 172 -16.00 14.04 8.29
N VAL A 173 -16.67 14.82 7.43
CA VAL A 173 -17.22 16.14 7.78
C VAL A 173 -18.55 16.03 8.52
N SER A 174 -19.46 15.15 8.09
CA SER A 174 -20.80 15.04 8.70
C SER A 174 -20.84 14.24 10.00
N ASP A 175 -19.97 13.25 10.17
CA ASP A 175 -19.89 12.42 11.38
C ASP A 175 -18.43 12.09 11.75
N PRO A 176 -17.63 13.08 12.17
CA PRO A 176 -16.22 12.90 12.53
C PRO A 176 -15.99 11.92 13.69
N LEU A 177 -16.98 11.65 14.55
CA LEU A 177 -16.82 10.71 15.68
C LEU A 177 -17.10 9.25 15.29
N GLU A 178 -17.91 8.98 14.27
CA GLU A 178 -18.21 7.62 13.81
C GLU A 178 -17.05 7.05 13.01
N ASP A 179 -16.45 5.93 13.43
CA ASP A 179 -15.28 5.34 12.78
C ASP A 179 -15.55 4.93 11.31
N ASP A 180 -14.54 5.06 10.44
CA ASP A 180 -14.62 4.64 9.03
C ASP A 180 -13.45 3.73 8.68
N PRO A 181 -13.54 2.43 9.02
CA PRO A 181 -12.48 1.46 8.72
C PRO A 181 -12.23 1.29 7.22
N GLY A 182 -13.17 1.71 6.37
CA GLY A 182 -13.05 1.65 4.92
C GLY A 182 -11.99 2.60 4.34
N VAL A 183 -11.60 3.65 5.07
CA VAL A 183 -10.64 4.66 4.59
C VAL A 183 -9.26 4.04 4.32
N ALA A 184 -8.82 3.10 5.16
CA ALA A 184 -7.52 2.45 4.99
C ALA A 184 -7.48 1.57 3.73
N ASP A 185 -8.55 0.81 3.47
CA ASP A 185 -8.67 0.01 2.26
C ASP A 185 -8.78 0.89 1.00
N LEU A 186 -9.55 1.98 1.08
CA LEU A 186 -9.64 2.98 0.01
C LEU A 186 -8.28 3.59 -0.32
N ALA A 187 -7.52 4.00 0.69
CA ALA A 187 -6.17 4.53 0.51
C ALA A 187 -5.24 3.52 -0.18
N ARG A 188 -5.30 2.25 0.20
CA ARG A 188 -4.54 1.15 -0.43
C ARG A 188 -4.94 0.95 -1.89
N ARG A 189 -6.24 0.94 -2.21
CA ARG A 189 -6.76 0.79 -3.58
C ARG A 189 -6.35 1.97 -4.47
N VAL A 190 -6.36 3.19 -3.94
CA VAL A 190 -5.86 4.38 -4.64
C VAL A 190 -4.36 4.29 -4.90
N ALA A 191 -3.58 3.85 -3.91
CA ALA A 191 -2.15 3.67 -4.07
C ALA A 191 -1.81 2.69 -5.20
N GLU A 192 -2.47 1.52 -5.23
CA GLU A 192 -2.29 0.51 -6.29
C GLU A 192 -2.53 1.08 -7.69
N VAL A 193 -3.63 1.84 -7.88
CA VAL A 193 -3.96 2.42 -9.18
C VAL A 193 -2.98 3.54 -9.56
N ALA A 194 -2.58 4.38 -8.61
CA ALA A 194 -1.63 5.45 -8.85
C ALA A 194 -0.22 4.91 -9.18
N ASP A 195 0.25 3.91 -8.43
CA ASP A 195 1.54 3.25 -8.68
C ASP A 195 1.57 2.57 -10.05
N LEU A 196 0.44 1.95 -10.45
CA LEU A 196 0.31 1.38 -11.78
C LEU A 196 0.41 2.46 -12.86
N HIS A 197 -0.25 3.61 -12.71
CA HIS A 197 -0.15 4.71 -13.67
C HIS A 197 1.28 5.24 -13.80
N GLU A 198 1.95 5.49 -12.68
CA GLU A 198 3.32 6.00 -12.65
C GLU A 198 4.34 5.00 -13.23
N GLY A 199 4.12 3.70 -12.97
CA GLY A 199 5.02 2.62 -13.38
C GLY A 199 4.77 2.07 -14.79
N PHE A 200 3.57 2.24 -15.36
CA PHE A 200 3.12 1.50 -16.54
C PHE A 200 4.06 1.64 -17.73
N ALA A 201 4.43 2.88 -18.10
CA ALA A 201 5.28 3.14 -19.26
C ALA A 201 6.65 2.46 -19.12
N ARG A 202 7.28 2.55 -17.94
CA ARG A 202 8.58 1.91 -17.67
C ARG A 202 8.47 0.38 -17.75
N ARG A 203 7.39 -0.19 -17.23
CA ARG A 203 7.15 -1.64 -17.23
C ARG A 203 6.92 -2.15 -18.65
N VAL A 204 6.05 -1.50 -19.42
CA VAL A 204 5.80 -1.80 -20.84
C VAL A 204 7.09 -1.79 -21.65
N GLU A 205 7.91 -0.77 -21.48
CA GLU A 205 9.19 -0.62 -22.15
C GLU A 205 10.18 -1.72 -21.74
N ALA A 206 10.22 -2.08 -20.44
CA ALA A 206 11.04 -3.16 -19.95
C ALA A 206 10.60 -4.55 -20.48
N VAL A 207 9.30 -4.77 -20.69
CA VAL A 207 8.79 -5.97 -21.36
C VAL A 207 9.13 -5.95 -22.84
N ALA A 208 8.94 -4.82 -23.52
CA ALA A 208 9.25 -4.68 -24.94
C ALA A 208 10.71 -5.04 -25.24
N ARG A 209 11.66 -4.54 -24.46
CA ARG A 209 13.09 -4.91 -24.57
C ARG A 209 13.34 -6.40 -24.40
N ARG A 210 12.70 -7.03 -23.41
CA ARG A 210 12.83 -8.49 -23.19
C ARG A 210 12.28 -9.29 -24.35
N LEU A 211 11.18 -8.85 -24.96
CA LEU A 211 10.60 -9.53 -26.13
C LEU A 211 11.45 -9.32 -27.39
N ALA A 212 12.13 -8.17 -27.53
CA ALA A 212 13.12 -7.96 -28.59
C ALA A 212 14.30 -8.93 -28.43
N GLU A 213 14.86 -9.03 -27.22
CA GLU A 213 15.91 -10.01 -26.90
C GLU A 213 15.46 -11.45 -27.19
N ALA A 214 14.22 -11.80 -26.83
CA ALA A 214 13.66 -13.11 -27.12
C ALA A 214 13.62 -13.43 -28.61
N GLU A 215 13.40 -12.44 -29.48
CA GLU A 215 13.38 -12.64 -30.92
C GLU A 215 14.76 -12.78 -31.53
N GLU A 216 15.75 -12.06 -31.04
CA GLU A 216 17.15 -12.25 -31.44
C GLU A 216 17.60 -13.67 -31.11
N LEU A 217 17.36 -14.11 -29.86
CA LEU A 217 17.66 -15.48 -29.41
C LEU A 217 16.88 -16.52 -30.20
N ARG A 218 15.63 -16.23 -30.58
CA ARG A 218 14.80 -17.13 -31.40
C ARG A 218 15.37 -17.26 -32.81
N ALA A 219 15.83 -16.16 -33.41
CA ALA A 219 16.45 -16.19 -34.74
C ALA A 219 17.73 -17.04 -34.74
N GLU A 220 18.55 -16.91 -33.69
CA GLU A 220 19.73 -17.75 -33.48
C GLU A 220 19.34 -19.22 -33.30
N ALA A 221 18.40 -19.53 -32.41
CA ALA A 221 17.92 -20.89 -32.17
C ALA A 221 17.36 -21.54 -33.45
N LEU A 222 16.64 -20.78 -34.28
CA LEU A 222 16.16 -21.27 -35.58
C LEU A 222 17.29 -21.58 -36.55
N ALA A 223 18.37 -20.79 -36.55
CA ALA A 223 19.56 -21.05 -37.37
C ALA A 223 20.27 -22.33 -36.92
N VAL A 224 20.56 -22.47 -35.62
CA VAL A 224 21.19 -23.67 -35.05
C VAL A 224 20.30 -24.90 -35.27
N ARG A 225 18.98 -24.76 -35.11
CA ARG A 225 18.03 -25.86 -35.33
C ARG A 225 18.09 -26.39 -36.76
N ARG A 226 18.19 -25.50 -37.76
CA ARG A 226 18.33 -25.93 -39.17
C ARG A 226 19.57 -26.79 -39.37
N GLU A 227 20.70 -26.40 -38.77
CA GLU A 227 21.94 -27.18 -38.83
C GLU A 227 21.82 -28.53 -38.11
N VAL A 228 21.28 -28.52 -36.89
CA VAL A 228 21.09 -29.74 -36.09
C VAL A 228 20.18 -30.74 -36.81
N VAL A 229 19.03 -30.29 -37.33
CA VAL A 229 18.08 -31.15 -38.07
C VAL A 229 18.74 -31.73 -39.33
N ALA A 230 19.57 -30.96 -40.02
CA ALA A 230 20.27 -31.44 -41.21
C ALA A 230 21.39 -32.43 -40.89
N THR A 231 22.03 -32.32 -39.72
CA THR A 231 23.30 -33.00 -39.44
C THR A 231 23.27 -34.01 -38.31
N ILE A 232 22.22 -34.07 -37.50
CA ILE A 232 22.11 -34.94 -36.32
C ILE A 232 20.79 -35.71 -36.36
N VAL A 233 20.87 -37.02 -36.16
CA VAL A 233 19.70 -37.91 -36.04
C VAL A 233 19.01 -37.65 -34.71
N GLY A 234 17.68 -37.49 -34.72
CA GLY A 234 16.87 -37.40 -33.51
C GLY A 234 15.63 -36.53 -33.67
N ASP A 235 14.82 -36.52 -32.62
CA ASP A 235 13.77 -35.51 -32.46
C ASP A 235 14.39 -34.25 -31.83
N HIS A 236 14.11 -33.09 -32.43
CA HIS A 236 14.74 -31.82 -32.09
C HIS A 236 13.68 -30.81 -31.68
N PRO A 237 13.81 -30.19 -30.48
CA PRO A 237 12.77 -29.33 -29.94
C PRO A 237 12.44 -28.18 -30.89
N GLY A 238 11.15 -27.84 -30.98
CA GLY A 238 10.68 -26.65 -31.68
C GLY A 238 11.12 -25.37 -30.96
N VAL A 239 11.38 -24.30 -31.71
CA VAL A 239 11.71 -23.01 -31.13
C VAL A 239 10.40 -22.29 -30.75
N PRO A 240 10.22 -21.86 -29.49
CA PRO A 240 8.99 -21.19 -29.05
C PRO A 240 8.69 -19.90 -29.83
N GLU A 241 7.40 -19.59 -30.00
CA GLU A 241 6.94 -18.32 -30.57
C GLU A 241 6.91 -17.19 -29.55
N VAL A 242 7.23 -15.97 -29.99
CA VAL A 242 7.23 -14.73 -29.18
C VAL A 242 5.96 -13.90 -29.42
N SER A 243 5.19 -14.23 -30.46
CA SER A 243 4.00 -13.48 -30.91
C SER A 243 2.90 -13.37 -29.85
N GLY A 244 2.69 -14.41 -29.03
CA GLY A 244 1.67 -14.41 -27.96
C GLY A 244 1.92 -13.32 -26.91
N PRO A 245 3.05 -13.36 -26.17
CA PRO A 245 3.41 -12.31 -25.23
C PRO A 245 3.46 -10.91 -25.85
N ARG A 246 3.91 -10.78 -27.11
CA ARG A 246 3.89 -9.50 -27.83
C ARG A 246 2.48 -8.98 -28.06
N GLY A 247 1.55 -9.82 -28.54
CA GLY A 247 0.15 -9.43 -28.72
C GLY A 247 -0.50 -9.02 -27.39
N ALA A 248 -0.17 -9.70 -26.30
CA ALA A 248 -0.64 -9.33 -24.96
C ALA A 248 -0.09 -7.98 -24.49
N LEU A 249 1.18 -7.66 -24.77
CA LEU A 249 1.76 -6.35 -24.49
C LEU A 249 1.07 -5.23 -25.26
N GLU A 250 0.78 -5.41 -26.55
CA GLU A 250 0.06 -4.41 -27.34
C GLU A 250 -1.38 -4.23 -26.84
N ALA A 251 -2.05 -5.32 -26.45
CA ALA A 251 -3.38 -5.24 -25.85
C ALA A 251 -3.38 -4.42 -24.55
N LEU A 252 -2.34 -4.55 -23.70
CA LEU A 252 -2.18 -3.71 -22.51
C LEU A 252 -2.04 -2.22 -22.87
N ARG A 253 -1.22 -1.89 -23.87
CA ARG A 253 -1.01 -0.50 -24.31
C ARG A 253 -2.31 0.16 -24.77
N VAL A 254 -3.12 -0.58 -25.54
CA VAL A 254 -4.41 -0.08 -26.05
C VAL A 254 -5.43 0.12 -24.93
N ARG A 255 -5.45 -0.78 -23.94
CA ARG A 255 -6.44 -0.75 -22.86
C ARG A 255 -6.08 0.18 -21.71
N PHE A 256 -4.83 0.64 -21.60
CA PHE A 256 -4.43 1.57 -20.54
C PHE A 256 -5.24 2.88 -20.63
N PRO A 257 -5.78 3.42 -19.52
CA PRO A 257 -5.53 3.08 -18.11
C PRO A 257 -6.44 1.98 -17.50
N GLU A 258 -7.28 1.31 -18.28
CA GLU A 258 -8.26 0.31 -17.79
C GLU A 258 -7.67 -1.09 -17.50
N VAL A 259 -6.35 -1.17 -17.35
CA VAL A 259 -5.63 -2.42 -17.09
C VAL A 259 -5.47 -2.64 -15.59
N ARG A 260 -5.43 -3.90 -15.16
CA ARG A 260 -5.16 -4.26 -13.76
C ARG A 260 -3.72 -4.70 -13.55
N GLU A 261 -3.22 -4.55 -12.33
CA GLU A 261 -1.86 -4.95 -11.93
C GLU A 261 -1.56 -6.41 -12.30
N ALA A 262 -2.49 -7.32 -12.03
CA ALA A 262 -2.36 -8.74 -12.36
C ALA A 262 -2.19 -9.02 -13.86
N GLU A 263 -2.75 -8.18 -14.73
CA GLU A 263 -2.62 -8.34 -16.19
C GLU A 263 -1.22 -7.91 -16.66
N VAL A 264 -0.68 -6.83 -16.09
CA VAL A 264 0.69 -6.40 -16.37
C VAL A 264 1.69 -7.44 -15.87
N ALA A 265 1.53 -7.92 -14.63
CA ALA A 265 2.35 -8.98 -14.05
C ALA A 265 2.29 -10.28 -14.88
N GLY A 266 1.11 -10.61 -15.42
CA GLY A 266 0.92 -11.75 -16.30
C GLY A 266 1.73 -11.65 -17.60
N VAL A 267 1.74 -10.47 -18.24
CA VAL A 267 2.54 -10.24 -19.45
C VAL A 267 4.04 -10.22 -19.15
N GLU A 268 4.46 -9.64 -18.01
CA GLU A 268 5.86 -9.67 -17.56
C GLU A 268 6.36 -11.11 -17.36
N SER A 269 5.56 -11.95 -16.68
CA SER A 269 5.87 -13.36 -16.48
C SER A 269 5.87 -14.15 -17.79
N ALA A 270 4.94 -13.86 -18.71
CA ALA A 270 4.90 -14.50 -20.02
C ALA A 270 6.14 -14.16 -20.87
N ALA A 271 6.60 -12.91 -20.83
CA ALA A 271 7.82 -12.46 -21.48
C ALA A 271 9.08 -13.14 -20.90
N GLN A 272 9.17 -13.23 -19.57
CA GLN A 272 10.28 -13.94 -18.91
C GLN A 272 10.28 -15.43 -19.27
N ALA A 273 9.10 -16.07 -19.27
CA ALA A 273 8.97 -17.47 -19.58
C ALA A 273 9.35 -17.80 -21.03
N VAL A 274 9.01 -16.93 -22.00
CA VAL A 274 9.41 -17.18 -23.40
C VAL A 274 10.92 -17.04 -23.60
N VAL A 275 11.57 -16.05 -22.99
CA VAL A 275 13.04 -15.91 -23.03
C VAL A 275 13.71 -17.17 -22.48
N ALA A 276 13.28 -17.63 -21.30
CA ALA A 276 13.85 -18.82 -20.66
C ALA A 276 13.69 -20.08 -21.54
N ARG A 277 12.51 -20.27 -22.16
CA ARG A 277 12.28 -21.41 -23.05
C ARG A 277 13.13 -21.35 -24.32
N VAL A 278 13.27 -20.18 -24.95
CA VAL A 278 14.10 -20.02 -26.16
C VAL A 278 15.56 -20.33 -25.83
N ARG A 279 16.09 -19.82 -24.71
CA ARG A 279 17.46 -20.12 -24.26
C ARG A 279 17.69 -21.61 -24.02
N ALA A 280 16.78 -22.27 -23.31
CA ALA A 280 16.88 -23.71 -23.07
C ALA A 280 16.91 -24.53 -24.37
N VAL A 281 16.13 -24.13 -25.37
CA VAL A 281 16.15 -24.77 -26.70
C VAL A 281 17.48 -24.51 -27.41
N LEU A 282 17.97 -23.27 -27.41
CA LEU A 282 19.27 -22.93 -28.00
C LEU A 282 20.41 -23.72 -27.36
N GLU A 283 20.46 -23.78 -26.03
CA GLU A 283 21.46 -24.55 -25.28
C GLU A 283 21.43 -26.04 -25.64
N HIS A 284 20.23 -26.65 -25.73
CA HIS A 284 20.07 -28.04 -26.11
C HIS A 284 20.59 -28.33 -27.53
N LEU A 285 20.21 -27.48 -28.49
CA LEU A 285 20.60 -27.62 -29.90
C LEU A 285 22.11 -27.42 -30.07
N SER A 286 22.66 -26.34 -29.52
CA SER A 286 24.09 -26.05 -29.56
C SER A 286 24.91 -27.12 -28.84
N GLY A 287 24.41 -27.66 -27.73
CA GLY A 287 25.02 -28.79 -27.01
C GLY A 287 25.13 -30.05 -27.86
N SER A 288 24.17 -30.30 -28.76
CA SER A 288 24.20 -31.45 -29.69
C SER A 288 25.32 -31.31 -30.73
N LEU A 289 25.50 -30.11 -31.30
CA LEU A 289 26.61 -29.81 -32.23
C LEU A 289 27.98 -29.85 -31.53
N ALA A 290 28.05 -29.27 -30.33
CA ALA A 290 29.26 -29.32 -29.50
C ALA A 290 29.65 -30.76 -29.18
N ARG A 291 28.68 -31.61 -28.84
CA ARG A 291 28.92 -33.03 -28.58
C ARG A 291 29.47 -33.76 -29.80
N ARG A 292 28.96 -33.48 -31.00
CA ARG A 292 29.51 -34.03 -32.25
C ARG A 292 30.98 -33.65 -32.43
N SER A 293 31.29 -32.37 -32.21
CA SER A 293 32.65 -31.83 -32.35
C SER A 293 33.61 -32.43 -31.31
N GLU A 294 33.16 -32.56 -30.06
CA GLU A 294 33.91 -33.21 -28.98
C GLU A 294 34.24 -34.67 -29.31
N LEU A 295 33.27 -35.45 -29.78
CA LEU A 295 33.48 -36.86 -30.15
C LEU A 295 34.52 -37.01 -31.27
N ARG A 296 34.51 -36.10 -32.26
CA ARG A 296 35.51 -36.07 -33.34
C ARG A 296 36.90 -35.75 -32.80
N GLY A 297 37.03 -34.69 -32.00
CA GLY A 297 38.31 -34.32 -31.39
C GLY A 297 38.89 -35.42 -30.49
N ARG A 298 38.03 -36.11 -29.72
CA ARG A 298 38.43 -37.26 -28.91
C ARG A 298 38.92 -38.43 -29.77
N LEU A 299 38.21 -38.77 -30.85
CA LEU A 299 38.63 -39.82 -31.77
C LEU A 299 40.02 -39.51 -32.35
N ASP A 300 40.25 -38.28 -32.80
CA ASP A 300 41.52 -37.83 -33.36
C ASP A 300 42.66 -37.88 -32.32
N ALA A 301 42.39 -37.47 -31.07
CA ALA A 301 43.37 -37.53 -29.99
C ALA A 301 43.79 -38.97 -29.64
N TYR A 302 42.84 -39.91 -29.55
CA TYR A 302 43.16 -41.32 -29.29
C TYR A 302 43.88 -41.97 -30.47
N ARG A 303 43.59 -41.55 -31.71
CA ARG A 303 44.37 -41.96 -32.90
C ARG A 303 45.82 -41.52 -32.81
N ALA A 304 46.06 -40.27 -32.43
CA ALA A 304 47.42 -39.78 -32.22
C ALA A 304 48.13 -40.55 -31.10
N LYS A 305 47.44 -40.85 -29.97
CA LYS A 305 48.00 -41.64 -28.85
C LYS A 305 48.41 -43.05 -29.28
N ALA A 306 47.59 -43.73 -30.06
CA ALA A 306 47.88 -45.07 -30.59
C ALA A 306 49.11 -45.05 -31.51
N GLY A 307 49.18 -44.07 -32.42
CA GLY A 307 50.33 -43.90 -33.32
C GLY A 307 51.64 -43.60 -32.60
N ALA A 308 51.62 -42.71 -31.61
CA ALA A 308 52.80 -42.36 -30.81
C ALA A 308 53.38 -43.54 -30.00
N ARG A 309 52.60 -44.59 -29.77
CA ARG A 309 53.02 -45.82 -29.07
C ARG A 309 53.27 -47.00 -30.02
N GLY A 310 53.36 -46.75 -31.32
CA GLY A 310 53.71 -47.78 -32.30
C GLY A 310 52.57 -48.70 -32.73
N HIS A 311 51.32 -48.43 -32.33
CA HIS A 311 50.15 -49.22 -32.72
C HIS A 311 49.41 -48.63 -33.93
N ALA A 312 50.12 -47.90 -34.80
CA ALA A 312 49.52 -47.26 -35.97
C ALA A 312 48.98 -48.27 -37.00
N GLU A 313 49.64 -49.43 -37.11
CA GLU A 313 49.31 -50.50 -38.07
C GLU A 313 48.46 -51.62 -37.47
N ASP A 314 48.01 -51.47 -36.21
CA ASP A 314 47.17 -52.47 -35.57
C ASP A 314 45.82 -52.58 -36.33
N PRO A 315 45.49 -53.77 -36.88
CA PRO A 315 44.32 -53.94 -37.72
C PRO A 315 43.01 -53.80 -36.94
N GLU A 316 42.98 -54.17 -35.66
CA GLU A 316 41.80 -54.08 -34.81
C GLU A 316 41.52 -52.61 -34.44
N LEU A 317 42.54 -51.87 -34.01
CA LEU A 317 42.42 -50.44 -33.73
C LEU A 317 42.03 -49.64 -34.98
N SER A 318 42.59 -50.01 -36.14
CA SER A 318 42.24 -49.41 -37.42
C SER A 318 40.78 -49.63 -37.80
N ALA A 319 40.23 -50.84 -37.55
CA ALA A 319 38.82 -51.14 -37.80
C ALA A 319 37.89 -50.37 -36.86
N LEU A 320 38.19 -50.34 -35.57
CA LEU A 320 37.40 -49.59 -34.57
C LEU A 320 37.41 -48.08 -34.85
N HIS A 321 38.57 -47.51 -35.19
CA HIS A 321 38.68 -46.12 -35.59
C HIS A 321 37.85 -45.82 -36.85
N ARG A 322 37.91 -46.69 -37.87
CA ARG A 322 37.13 -46.52 -39.11
C ARG A 322 35.63 -46.52 -38.81
N ALA A 323 35.13 -47.48 -38.03
CA ALA A 323 33.74 -47.55 -37.64
C ALA A 323 33.28 -46.29 -36.87
N ALA A 324 34.09 -45.79 -35.94
CA ALA A 324 33.78 -44.55 -35.23
C ALA A 324 33.77 -43.32 -36.17
N ARG A 325 34.73 -43.25 -37.10
CA ARG A 325 34.82 -42.17 -38.08
C ARG A 325 33.63 -42.17 -39.05
N GLU A 326 33.21 -43.33 -39.53
CA GLU A 326 32.05 -43.49 -40.41
C GLU A 326 30.78 -42.93 -39.75
N VAL A 327 30.52 -43.30 -38.49
CA VAL A 327 29.36 -42.80 -37.75
C VAL A 327 29.41 -41.28 -37.53
N LEU A 328 30.58 -40.73 -37.16
CA LEU A 328 30.70 -39.29 -36.86
C LEU A 328 30.71 -38.38 -38.11
N THR A 329 31.10 -38.93 -39.26
CA THR A 329 31.11 -38.21 -40.55
C THR A 329 29.83 -38.38 -41.35
N ALA A 330 28.98 -39.34 -40.98
CA ALA A 330 27.64 -39.49 -41.56
C ALA A 330 26.80 -38.20 -41.42
N VAL A 331 25.92 -37.98 -42.38
CA VAL A 331 24.96 -36.89 -42.40
C VAL A 331 23.59 -37.49 -42.74
N PRO A 332 22.64 -37.55 -41.78
CA PRO A 332 22.76 -37.12 -40.38
C PRO A 332 23.59 -38.09 -39.50
N CYS A 333 24.29 -37.56 -38.49
CA CYS A 333 25.13 -38.28 -37.52
C CYS A 333 24.28 -38.79 -36.33
N ASP A 334 24.40 -40.07 -36.00
CA ASP A 334 23.84 -40.60 -34.75
C ASP A 334 24.84 -40.41 -33.59
N LEU A 335 24.55 -39.46 -32.70
CA LEU A 335 25.41 -39.14 -31.55
C LEU A 335 25.50 -40.28 -30.53
N ARG A 336 24.46 -41.11 -30.39
CA ARG A 336 24.48 -42.24 -29.45
C ARG A 336 25.37 -43.33 -29.99
N ALA A 337 25.20 -43.70 -31.27
CA ALA A 337 26.08 -44.64 -31.94
C ALA A 337 27.53 -44.13 -31.96
N GLY A 338 27.74 -42.83 -32.23
CA GLY A 338 29.06 -42.20 -32.21
C GLY A 338 29.73 -42.27 -30.84
N THR A 339 28.99 -42.00 -29.77
CA THR A 339 29.51 -42.11 -28.38
C THR A 339 29.96 -43.53 -28.08
N VAL A 340 29.17 -44.55 -28.45
CA VAL A 340 29.53 -45.96 -28.24
C VAL A 340 30.77 -46.35 -29.07
N ALA A 341 30.83 -45.94 -30.33
CA ALA A 341 31.94 -46.29 -31.22
C ALA A 341 33.27 -45.66 -30.75
N VAL A 342 33.26 -44.37 -30.37
CA VAL A 342 34.43 -43.70 -29.79
C VAL A 342 34.84 -44.34 -28.47
N GLY A 343 33.88 -44.70 -27.61
CA GLY A 343 34.18 -45.36 -26.33
C GLY A 343 34.75 -46.78 -26.48
N ARG A 344 34.37 -47.52 -27.53
CA ARG A 344 34.98 -48.82 -27.87
C ARG A 344 36.42 -48.64 -28.35
N TYR A 345 36.66 -47.70 -29.27
CA TYR A 345 38.00 -47.39 -29.75
C TYR A 345 38.93 -46.92 -28.63
N GLN A 346 38.46 -45.99 -27.80
CA GLN A 346 39.20 -45.47 -26.65
C GLN A 346 39.66 -46.59 -25.71
N ARG A 347 38.77 -47.52 -25.32
CA ARG A 347 39.12 -48.64 -24.45
C ARG A 347 40.19 -49.53 -25.08
N ALA A 348 40.01 -49.93 -26.34
CA ALA A 348 40.99 -50.75 -27.04
C ALA A 348 42.37 -50.08 -27.14
N VAL A 349 42.43 -48.76 -27.38
CA VAL A 349 43.69 -48.02 -27.37
C VAL A 349 44.34 -48.04 -25.98
N LEU A 350 43.56 -47.82 -24.91
CA LEU A 350 44.08 -47.86 -23.54
C LEU A 350 44.61 -49.26 -23.19
N ASP A 351 43.85 -50.32 -23.46
CA ASP A 351 44.23 -51.70 -23.17
C ASP A 351 45.56 -52.08 -23.85
N ARG A 352 45.76 -51.70 -25.13
CA ARG A 352 47.02 -51.96 -25.86
C ARG A 352 48.18 -51.12 -25.36
N THR A 353 47.92 -49.87 -25.00
CA THR A 353 48.98 -48.91 -24.64
C THR A 353 49.41 -48.95 -23.18
N GLU A 354 48.56 -49.49 -22.31
CA GLU A 354 48.79 -49.62 -20.87
C GLU A 354 49.04 -51.06 -20.45
N GLY A 355 48.52 -52.06 -21.18
CA GLY A 355 48.85 -53.48 -21.02
C GLY A 355 50.17 -53.91 -21.66
N ALA A 356 50.87 -53.00 -22.36
CA ALA A 356 52.23 -53.22 -22.89
C ALA A 356 53.35 -52.72 -21.94
N ARG A 357 53.01 -52.39 -20.70
CA ARG A 357 53.95 -52.29 -19.57
C ARG A 357 54.03 -53.62 -18.86
#